data_AF-A0A2U1N1H8-F1
#
_entry.id   AF-A0A2U1N1H8-F1
#
_cell.length_a   1.000
_cell.length_b   1.000
_cell.length_c   1.000
_cell.angle_alpha   90.00
_cell.angle_beta   90.00
_cell.angle_gamma   90.00
#
_symmetry.space_group_name_H-M   'P 1'
#
loop_
_entity.id
_entity.type
_entity.pdbx_description
1 polymer ?
#
loop_
_entity_poly.entity_id
_entity_poly.type
_entity_poly.pdbx_seq_one_letter_code
_entity_poly.pdbx_strand_id
1 'polypeptide(L)'
;MVDLATQLNEMKTLLLSCVNSNSKSEKSNLYSTLLQLQEHSVSDEKILKMMADSCHALLELMVGDVSDDDEEIAAQALKCMGFMIYHPSIVACISGT
;
A
#
# COMPACT_ATOMS: atom_id res chain seq x y z
N MET A 1 15.70 -12.86 10.23
CA MET A 1 14.26 -12.66 9.99
C MET A 1 14.11 -11.18 9.69
N VAL A 2 13.82 -10.84 8.43
CA VAL A 2 13.70 -9.43 8.02
C VAL A 2 12.50 -8.84 8.76
N ASP A 3 12.69 -7.66 9.35
CA ASP A 3 11.63 -6.96 10.06
C ASP A 3 10.63 -6.41 9.04
N LEU A 4 9.39 -6.92 9.10
CA LEU A 4 8.31 -6.56 8.17
C LEU A 4 7.99 -5.06 8.19
N ALA A 5 8.23 -4.40 9.34
CA ALA A 5 8.12 -2.96 9.49
C ALA A 5 9.19 -2.19 8.67
N THR A 6 10.42 -2.71 8.60
CA THR A 6 11.46 -2.15 7.73
C THR A 6 11.09 -2.29 6.26
N GLN A 7 10.55 -3.44 5.85
CA GLN A 7 10.08 -3.65 4.48
C GLN A 7 8.94 -2.71 4.09
N LEU A 8 8.02 -2.42 5.02
CA LEU A 8 6.92 -1.49 4.78
C LEU A 8 7.43 -0.06 4.48
N ASN A 9 8.38 0.42 5.28
CA ASN A 9 8.95 1.76 5.10
C ASN A 9 9.72 1.89 3.78
N GLU A 10 10.49 0.85 3.43
CA GLU A 10 11.18 0.78 2.14
C GLU A 10 10.19 0.80 0.99
N MET A 11 9.16 -0.04 1.02
CA MET A 11 8.11 -0.08 -0.01
C MET A 11 7.37 1.24 -0.15
N LYS A 12 6.98 1.87 0.95
CA LYS A 12 6.34 3.19 0.93
C LYS A 12 7.22 4.21 0.21
N THR A 13 8.51 4.23 0.54
CA THR A 13 9.48 5.15 -0.07
C THR A 13 9.63 4.88 -1.56
N LEU A 14 9.69 3.60 -1.95
CA LEU A 14 9.80 3.19 -3.34
C LEU A 14 8.53 3.52 -4.13
N LEU A 15 7.33 3.25 -3.60
CA LEU A 15 6.06 3.61 -4.24
C LEU A 15 5.92 5.11 -4.45
N LEU A 16 6.28 5.92 -3.44
CA LEU A 16 6.30 7.39 -3.58
C LEU A 16 7.30 7.85 -4.64
N SER A 17 8.43 7.15 -4.79
CA SER A 17 9.41 7.45 -5.84
C SER A 17 8.93 7.03 -7.24
N CYS A 18 8.12 5.95 -7.33
CA CYS A 18 7.56 5.45 -8.57
C CYS A 18 6.48 6.34 -9.18
N VAL A 19 5.88 7.25 -8.40
CA VAL A 19 4.99 8.29 -8.96
C VAL A 19 5.72 9.13 -10.01
N ASN A 20 7.03 9.34 -9.84
CA ASN A 20 7.85 10.17 -10.71
C ASN A 20 8.65 9.35 -11.73
N SER A 21 8.62 8.01 -11.67
CA SER A 21 9.34 7.15 -12.61
C SER A 21 8.35 6.46 -13.55
N ASN A 22 8.63 6.48 -14.86
CA ASN A 22 7.80 5.80 -15.87
C ASN A 22 7.94 4.26 -15.85
N SER A 23 8.38 3.68 -14.72
CA SER A 23 8.71 2.26 -14.61
C SER A 23 7.51 1.47 -14.11
N LYS A 24 6.57 1.19 -15.02
CA LYS A 24 5.33 0.44 -14.75
C LYS A 24 5.59 -0.94 -14.12
N SER A 25 6.64 -1.64 -14.58
CA SER A 25 7.02 -2.94 -14.05
C SER A 25 7.47 -2.88 -12.58
N GLU A 26 8.24 -1.87 -12.19
CA GLU A 26 8.65 -1.68 -10.80
C GLU A 26 7.45 -1.36 -9.91
N LYS A 27 6.54 -0.51 -10.39
CA LYS A 27 5.31 -0.14 -9.69
C LYS A 27 4.38 -1.34 -9.46
N SER A 28 4.17 -2.19 -10.47
CA SER A 28 3.43 -3.46 -10.28
C SER A 28 4.10 -4.37 -9.24
N ASN A 29 5.42 -4.56 -9.33
CA ASN A 29 6.13 -5.40 -8.37
C ASN A 29 6.02 -4.87 -6.92
N LEU A 30 6.05 -3.55 -6.74
CA LEU A 30 5.87 -2.92 -5.45
C LEU A 30 4.46 -3.11 -4.90
N TYR A 31 3.42 -2.96 -5.73
CA TYR A 31 2.05 -3.22 -5.30
C TYR A 31 1.81 -4.69 -4.96
N SER A 32 2.36 -5.61 -5.75
CA SER A 32 2.32 -7.05 -5.44
C SER A 32 2.98 -7.35 -4.08
N THR A 33 4.13 -6.74 -3.80
CA THR A 33 4.82 -6.90 -2.51
C THR A 33 4.04 -6.26 -1.36
N LEU A 34 3.42 -5.10 -1.59
CA LEU A 34 2.56 -4.44 -0.59
C LEU A 34 1.35 -5.30 -0.26
N LEU A 35 0.72 -5.91 -1.27
CA LEU A 35 -0.42 -6.81 -1.07
C LEU A 35 -0.02 -8.03 -0.23
N GLN A 36 1.13 -8.64 -0.52
CA GLN A 36 1.68 -9.72 0.31
C GLN A 36 1.87 -9.24 1.75
N LEU A 37 2.41 -8.05 1.97
CA LEU A 37 2.59 -7.53 3.32
C LEU A 37 1.25 -7.31 4.04
N GLN A 38 0.24 -6.78 3.34
CA GLN A 38 -1.11 -6.61 3.88
C GLN A 38 -1.71 -7.95 4.32
N GLU A 39 -1.58 -9.01 3.51
CA GLU A 39 -2.07 -10.36 3.85
C GLU A 39 -1.39 -10.90 5.12
N HIS A 40 -0.09 -10.65 5.30
CA HIS A 40 0.66 -11.08 6.49
C HIS A 40 0.40 -10.19 7.72
N SER A 41 0.01 -8.93 7.52
CA SER A 41 -0.21 -7.95 8.58
C SER A 41 -1.42 -8.26 9.47
N VAL A 42 -2.39 -9.07 9.01
CA VAL A 42 -3.60 -9.44 9.77
C VAL A 42 -3.24 -10.06 11.13
N SER A 43 -2.06 -10.66 11.25
CA SER A 43 -1.56 -11.27 12.49
C SER A 43 -0.53 -10.42 13.24
N ASP A 44 -0.20 -9.21 12.77
CA ASP A 44 0.81 -8.33 13.35
C ASP A 44 0.31 -6.88 13.52
N GLU A 45 -0.04 -6.54 14.75
CA GLU A 45 -0.54 -5.21 15.13
C GLU A 45 0.45 -4.07 14.84
N LYS A 46 1.77 -4.33 14.83
CA LYS A 46 2.76 -3.28 14.55
C LYS A 46 2.72 -2.87 13.09
N ILE A 47 2.58 -3.83 12.18
CA ILE A 47 2.48 -3.57 10.74
C ILE A 47 1.17 -2.85 10.45
N LEU A 48 0.06 -3.33 11.03
CA LEU A 48 -1.24 -2.67 10.92
C LEU A 48 -1.18 -1.21 11.39
N LYS A 49 -0.54 -0.95 12.52
CA LYS A 49 -0.36 0.42 13.01
C LYS A 49 0.46 1.27 12.05
N MET A 50 1.55 0.75 11.50
CA MET A 50 2.39 1.49 10.57
C MET A 50 1.68 1.80 9.24
N MET A 51 0.85 0.86 8.75
CA MET A 51 -0.03 1.10 7.60
C MET A 51 -1.09 2.15 7.92
N ALA A 52 -1.67 2.10 9.12
CA ALA A 52 -2.65 3.08 9.57
C ALA A 52 -2.02 4.49 9.67
N ASP A 53 -0.82 4.61 10.23
CA ASP A 53 -0.05 5.86 10.30
C ASP A 53 0.29 6.41 8.90
N SER A 54 0.39 5.54 7.90
CA SER A 54 0.70 5.90 6.51
C SER A 54 -0.52 5.87 5.59
N CYS A 55 -1.73 5.71 6.11
CA CYS A 55 -2.90 5.35 5.31
C CYS A 55 -3.24 6.42 4.27
N HIS A 56 -3.21 7.70 4.63
CA HIS A 56 -3.52 8.79 3.70
C HIS A 56 -2.57 8.84 2.50
N ALA A 57 -1.26 8.76 2.74
CA ALA A 57 -0.26 8.78 1.67
C ALA A 57 -0.40 7.56 0.74
N LEU A 58 -0.64 6.37 1.30
CA LEU A 58 -0.84 5.16 0.52
C LEU A 58 -2.15 5.19 -0.29
N LEU A 59 -3.24 5.70 0.30
CA LEU A 59 -4.52 5.82 -0.39
C LEU A 59 -4.48 6.85 -1.51
N GLU A 60 -3.81 7.98 -1.32
CA GLU A 60 -3.65 9.00 -2.36
C GLU A 60 -2.93 8.43 -3.59
N LEU A 61 -1.87 7.63 -3.36
CA LEU A 61 -1.18 6.88 -4.42
C LEU A 61 -2.12 5.90 -5.13
N MET A 62 -2.81 5.06 -4.35
CA MET A 62 -3.72 4.04 -4.90
C MET A 62 -4.85 4.66 -5.70
N VAL A 63 -5.39 5.81 -5.28
CA VAL A 63 -6.45 6.54 -5.99
C VAL A 63 -5.96 7.07 -7.34
N GLY A 64 -4.72 7.53 -7.43
CA GLY A 64 -4.11 7.88 -8.72
C GLY A 64 -3.96 6.65 -9.63
N ASP A 65 -3.54 5.54 -9.04
CA ASP A 65 -3.12 4.35 -9.76
C ASP A 65 -4.26 3.41 -10.19
N VAL A 66 -5.43 3.49 -9.56
CA VAL A 66 -6.64 2.76 -10.04
C VAL A 66 -7.12 3.25 -11.40
N SER A 67 -6.67 4.41 -11.86
CA SER A 67 -6.94 4.94 -13.20
C SER A 67 -5.75 4.77 -14.16
N ASP A 68 -4.73 4.00 -13.80
CA ASP A 68 -3.59 3.72 -14.69
C ASP A 68 -4.05 2.91 -15.92
N ASP A 69 -3.48 3.21 -17.09
CA ASP A 69 -3.75 2.48 -18.34
C ASP A 69 -3.28 1.02 -18.28
N ASP A 70 -2.36 0.72 -17.36
CA ASP A 70 -1.91 -0.64 -17.08
C ASP A 70 -2.88 -1.36 -16.14
N GLU A 71 -3.66 -2.29 -16.70
CA GLU A 71 -4.68 -3.06 -15.96
C GLU A 71 -4.10 -3.79 -14.75
N GLU A 72 -2.84 -4.24 -14.82
CA GLU A 72 -2.20 -4.94 -13.71
C GLU A 72 -1.98 -3.98 -12.53
N ILE A 73 -1.45 -2.78 -12.80
CA ILE A 73 -1.24 -1.73 -11.80
C ILE A 73 -2.58 -1.31 -11.20
N ALA A 74 -3.57 -1.02 -12.04
CA ALA A 74 -4.89 -0.60 -11.59
C ALA A 74 -5.55 -1.67 -10.69
N ALA A 75 -5.47 -2.94 -11.11
CA ALA A 75 -6.03 -4.06 -10.34
C ALA A 75 -5.32 -4.27 -9.00
N GLN A 76 -4.00 -4.15 -8.95
CA GLN A 76 -3.25 -4.32 -7.71
C GLN A 76 -3.44 -3.13 -6.76
N ALA A 77 -3.47 -1.90 -7.28
CA ALA A 77 -3.80 -0.70 -6.51
C ALA A 77 -5.20 -0.83 -5.88
N LEU A 78 -6.19 -1.31 -6.65
CA LEU A 78 -7.55 -1.54 -6.17
C LEU A 78 -7.59 -2.60 -5.04
N LYS A 79 -6.84 -3.69 -5.18
CA LYS A 79 -6.74 -4.73 -4.12
C LYS A 79 -6.13 -4.15 -2.85
N CYS A 80 -5.04 -3.41 -2.98
CA CYS A 80 -4.37 -2.79 -1.84
C CYS A 80 -5.27 -1.76 -1.15
N MET A 81 -6.00 -0.96 -1.93
CA MET A 81 -6.96 0.01 -1.41
C MET A 81 -8.12 -0.69 -0.70
N GLY A 82 -8.65 -1.76 -1.30
CA GLY A 82 -9.71 -2.58 -0.72
C GLY A 82 -9.35 -3.11 0.67
N PHE A 83 -8.12 -3.59 0.84
CA PHE A 83 -7.62 -4.01 2.16
C PHE A 83 -7.63 -2.84 3.17
N MET A 84 -7.10 -1.68 2.77
CA MET A 84 -6.97 -0.50 3.63
C MET A 84 -8.33 0.03 4.10
N ILE A 85 -9.34 0.07 3.22
CA ILE A 85 -10.67 0.59 3.56
C ILE A 85 -11.57 -0.45 4.26
N TYR A 86 -11.25 -1.75 4.17
CA TYR A 86 -12.00 -2.81 4.83
C TYR A 86 -11.48 -3.11 6.25
N HIS A 87 -10.18 -2.95 6.50
CA HIS A 87 -9.60 -3.31 7.79
C HIS A 87 -9.98 -2.30 8.89
N PRO A 88 -10.65 -2.71 10.00
CA PRO A 88 -11.17 -1.79 11.03
C PRO A 88 -10.10 -0.87 11.64
N SER A 89 -8.90 -1.40 11.91
CA SER A 89 -7.81 -0.62 12.49
C SER A 89 -7.26 0.46 11.56
N ILE A 90 -7.41 0.30 10.24
CA ILE A 90 -6.91 1.25 9.24
C ILE A 90 -8.00 2.25 8.90
N VAL A 91 -9.22 1.79 8.65
CA VAL A 91 -10.35 2.66 8.30
C VAL A 91 -10.68 3.68 9.40
N ALA A 92 -10.45 3.31 10.67
CA ALA A 92 -10.56 4.22 11.80
C ALA A 92 -9.60 5.43 11.70
N CYS A 93 -8.42 5.23 11.12
CA CYS A 93 -7.46 6.31 10.88
C CYS A 93 -7.82 7.17 9.67
N ILE A 94 -8.51 6.62 8.66
CA ILE A 94 -8.97 7.38 7.49
C ILE A 94 -10.04 8.41 7.88
N SER A 95 -10.92 8.06 8.84
CA SER A 95 -12.03 8.92 9.28
C SER A 95 -11.64 9.89 10.40
N GLY A 96 -10.39 9.85 10.86
CA GLY A 96 -9.88 10.62 11.99
C GLY A 96 -9.19 11.92 11.59
N THR A 97 -9.96 12.87 11.04
CA THR A 97 -9.59 14.30 10.99
C THR A 97 -10.74 15.16 11.45
#